data_AF-A0A1Z8SP14-F1
#
_entry.id   AF-A0A1Z8SP14-F1
#
_cell.length_a   1.000
_cell.length_b   1.000
_cell.length_c   1.000
_cell.angle_alpha   90.00
_cell.angle_beta   90.00
_cell.angle_gamma   90.00
#
_symmetry.space_group_name_H-M   'P 1'
#
loop_
_entity.id
_entity.type
_entity.pdbx_description
1 polymer ?
#
loop_
_entity_poly.entity_id
_entity_poly.type
_entity_poly.pdbx_seq_one_letter_code
_entity_poly.pdbx_strand_id
1 'polypeptide(L)'
;RNHQKVIEESPSPAVDEELRKRFRAAAVSGAAAMNYRGAGTMEFLYEEARGEFYFLEMNTRLQVEHPVTEMVTGIDLVGMQLEVAAGKTLDHDPDIPMRGWSLEFRVCAEDPYRDFIPSTGQILGLRIPHAPFCRLDGALREGLEVTPYYDPMLAKAIVWAENRDLASQRLSSLLSRLRIGGIHTNVPLGIELCQQPWFLAGDFDTTTLETWLKKKREEAVDPDAIQMVAAIIARHALASSFSQSTPVDHAGGAWGQAARREGTGNSHR
;
A
#
# COMPACT_ATOMS: atom_id res chain seq x y z
N ARG A 1 -4.99 1.68 -14.33
CA ARG A 1 -6.27 0.93 -14.35
C ARG A 1 -7.40 1.91 -14.58
N ASN A 2 -8.14 1.82 -15.70
CA ASN A 2 -9.14 2.83 -16.09
C ASN A 2 -8.60 4.26 -15.96
N HIS A 3 -7.34 4.45 -16.38
CA HIS A 3 -6.58 5.70 -16.24
C HIS A 3 -6.30 6.20 -14.81
N GLN A 4 -6.65 5.42 -13.78
CA GLN A 4 -6.25 5.69 -12.39
C GLN A 4 -4.88 5.08 -12.09
N LYS A 5 -4.00 5.88 -11.48
CA LYS A 5 -2.68 5.46 -10.98
C LYS A 5 -2.86 4.55 -9.76
N VAL A 6 -2.00 3.54 -9.63
CA VAL A 6 -2.09 2.50 -8.58
C VAL A 6 -0.79 2.42 -7.79
N ILE A 7 0.33 2.36 -8.51
CA ILE A 7 1.69 2.48 -7.99
C ILE A 7 2.36 3.63 -8.73
N GLU A 8 3.10 4.43 -7.98
CA GLU A 8 3.94 5.51 -8.48
C GLU A 8 5.36 5.34 -7.95
N GLU A 9 6.35 5.74 -8.75
CA GLU A 9 7.76 5.58 -8.38
C GLU A 9 8.62 6.78 -8.75
N SER A 10 9.64 7.03 -7.94
CA SER A 10 10.67 8.04 -8.22
C SER A 10 12.04 7.53 -7.78
N PRO A 11 13.08 7.61 -8.62
CA PRO A 11 13.02 7.99 -10.04
C PRO A 11 12.34 6.92 -10.92
N SER A 12 12.20 7.19 -12.23
CA SER A 12 11.70 6.20 -13.20
C SER A 12 12.79 5.20 -13.60
N PRO A 13 12.50 3.89 -13.68
CA PRO A 13 13.47 2.87 -14.10
C PRO A 13 13.75 2.91 -15.61
N ALA A 14 12.83 3.45 -16.40
CA ALA A 14 12.95 3.56 -17.87
C ALA A 14 13.70 4.83 -18.32
N VAL A 15 14.11 5.69 -17.40
CA VAL A 15 14.70 7.00 -17.71
C VAL A 15 16.13 7.07 -17.18
N ASP A 16 17.11 7.12 -18.08
CA ASP A 16 18.51 7.37 -17.73
C ASP A 16 18.77 8.86 -17.40
N GLU A 17 20.01 9.19 -17.07
CA GLU A 17 20.36 10.55 -16.65
C GLU A 17 20.27 11.59 -17.79
N GLU A 18 20.61 11.21 -19.02
CA GLU A 18 20.54 12.13 -20.16
C GLU A 18 19.09 12.40 -20.57
N LEU A 19 18.25 11.37 -20.60
CA LEU A 19 16.83 11.51 -20.85
C LEU A 19 16.14 12.29 -19.72
N ARG A 20 16.53 12.08 -18.46
CA ARG A 20 16.02 12.87 -17.32
C ARG A 20 16.33 14.36 -17.47
N LYS A 21 17.54 14.72 -17.91
CA LYS A 21 17.88 16.12 -18.21
C LYS A 21 17.00 16.69 -19.33
N ARG A 22 16.71 15.92 -20.38
CA ARG A 22 15.80 16.32 -21.46
C ARG A 22 14.38 16.57 -20.93
N PHE A 23 13.82 15.65 -20.13
CA PHE A 23 12.52 15.84 -19.49
C PHE A 23 12.49 17.10 -18.63
N ARG A 24 13.51 17.30 -17.80
CA ARG A 24 13.60 18.45 -16.91
C ARG A 24 13.71 19.77 -17.67
N ALA A 25 14.54 19.83 -18.70
CA ALA A 25 14.66 21.02 -19.54
C ALA A 25 13.32 21.36 -20.22
N ALA A 26 12.60 20.37 -20.75
CA ALA A 26 11.28 20.56 -21.33
C ALA A 26 10.25 21.06 -20.29
N ALA A 27 10.23 20.46 -19.10
CA ALA A 27 9.31 20.84 -18.03
C ALA A 27 9.56 22.27 -17.53
N VAL A 28 10.83 22.64 -17.28
CA VAL A 28 11.22 23.99 -16.84
C VAL A 28 10.90 25.03 -17.92
N SER A 29 11.22 24.72 -19.19
CA SER A 29 10.91 25.60 -20.32
C SER A 29 9.40 25.86 -20.45
N GLY A 30 8.59 24.80 -20.38
CA GLY A 30 7.13 24.92 -20.42
C GLY A 30 6.57 25.75 -19.26
N ALA A 31 7.05 25.51 -18.04
CA ALA A 31 6.60 26.26 -16.87
C ALA A 31 7.00 27.75 -16.95
N ALA A 32 8.21 28.05 -17.42
CA ALA A 32 8.69 29.41 -17.62
C ALA A 32 7.87 30.17 -18.69
N ALA A 33 7.53 29.51 -19.81
CA ALA A 33 6.72 30.12 -20.87
C ALA A 33 5.32 30.54 -20.39
N MET A 34 4.78 29.85 -19.38
CA MET A 34 3.50 30.19 -18.76
C MET A 34 3.63 31.13 -17.56
N ASN A 35 4.84 31.55 -17.19
CA ASN A 35 5.13 32.26 -15.94
C ASN A 35 4.51 31.56 -14.73
N TYR A 36 4.62 30.22 -14.70
CA TYR A 36 3.91 29.40 -13.73
C TYR A 36 4.49 29.59 -12.32
N ARG A 37 3.59 29.65 -11.32
CA ARG A 37 3.93 29.87 -9.92
C ARG A 37 3.19 28.88 -9.02
N GLY A 38 3.93 28.25 -8.11
CA GLY A 38 3.45 27.18 -7.23
C GLY A 38 4.01 25.83 -7.63
N ALA A 39 3.54 24.76 -7.00
CA ALA A 39 3.88 23.39 -7.42
C ALA A 39 2.91 22.90 -8.50
N GLY A 40 3.45 22.31 -9.54
CA GLY A 40 2.72 21.69 -10.63
C GLY A 40 3.53 20.56 -11.26
N THR A 41 2.87 19.76 -12.10
CA THR A 41 3.47 18.59 -12.73
C THR A 41 3.27 18.66 -14.23
N MET A 42 4.34 18.51 -14.99
CA MET A 42 4.30 18.30 -16.43
C MET A 42 4.27 16.81 -16.71
N GLU A 43 3.20 16.33 -17.33
CA GLU A 43 3.04 14.92 -17.68
C GLU A 43 3.47 14.69 -19.15
N PHE A 44 4.18 13.59 -19.36
CA PHE A 44 4.67 13.20 -20.67
C PHE A 44 4.40 11.71 -20.91
N LEU A 45 4.18 11.36 -22.17
CA LEU A 45 4.20 9.97 -22.64
C LEU A 45 5.58 9.67 -23.22
N TYR A 46 6.20 8.57 -22.81
CA TYR A 46 7.49 8.12 -23.31
C TYR A 46 7.33 6.89 -24.20
N GLU A 47 7.88 6.95 -25.41
CA GLU A 47 7.98 5.83 -26.35
C GLU A 47 9.41 5.29 -26.34
N GLU A 48 9.66 4.25 -25.53
CA GLU A 48 11.00 3.70 -25.31
C GLU A 48 11.66 3.21 -26.61
N ALA A 49 10.90 2.56 -27.49
CA ALA A 49 11.41 2.03 -28.77
C ALA A 49 12.04 3.10 -29.67
N ARG A 50 11.64 4.37 -29.51
CA ARG A 50 12.19 5.50 -30.26
C ARG A 50 13.06 6.42 -29.41
N GLY A 51 13.02 6.29 -28.09
CA GLY A 51 13.69 7.22 -27.18
C GLY A 51 13.10 8.63 -27.19
N GLU A 52 11.81 8.75 -27.56
CA GLU A 52 11.10 10.02 -27.70
C GLU A 52 10.02 10.17 -26.65
N PHE A 53 9.75 11.41 -26.24
CA PHE A 53 8.67 11.73 -25.32
C PHE A 53 7.81 12.88 -25.84
N TYR A 54 6.54 12.85 -25.47
CA TYR A 54 5.52 13.78 -25.94
C TYR A 54 4.82 14.40 -24.74
N PHE A 55 4.67 15.72 -24.74
CA PHE A 55 3.90 16.43 -23.72
C PHE A 55 2.44 16.00 -23.78
N LEU A 56 1.86 15.68 -22.63
CA LEU A 56 0.46 15.31 -22.50
C LEU A 56 -0.34 16.47 -21.92
N GLU A 57 -0.02 16.86 -20.69
CA GLU A 57 -0.71 17.93 -19.98
C GLU A 57 0.15 18.52 -18.86
N MET A 58 -0.27 19.67 -18.33
CA MET A 58 0.24 20.23 -17.10
C MET A 58 -0.84 20.22 -16.03
N ASN A 59 -0.57 19.56 -14.92
CA ASN A 59 -1.40 19.63 -13.73
C ASN A 59 -0.94 20.81 -12.87
N THR A 60 -1.77 21.85 -12.81
CA THR A 60 -1.46 23.12 -12.11
C THR A 60 -1.78 23.06 -10.61
N ARG A 61 -1.50 21.91 -9.99
CA ARG A 61 -1.74 21.62 -8.57
C ARG A 61 -0.72 20.60 -8.07
N LEU A 62 -0.66 20.45 -6.74
CA LEU A 62 0.08 19.34 -6.14
C LEU A 62 -0.56 18.00 -6.57
N GLN A 63 0.30 17.04 -6.89
CA GLN A 63 -0.13 15.69 -7.24
C GLN A 63 -0.29 14.81 -6.01
N VAL A 64 -1.11 13.77 -6.12
CA VAL A 64 -1.33 12.81 -5.02
C VAL A 64 0.00 12.12 -4.67
N GLU A 65 0.74 11.75 -5.72
CA GLU A 65 2.02 11.06 -5.72
C GLU A 65 3.26 11.93 -5.42
N HIS A 66 3.07 13.20 -5.02
CA HIS A 66 4.20 14.05 -4.62
C HIS A 66 5.14 13.43 -3.57
N PRO A 67 4.71 12.55 -2.62
CA PRO A 67 5.62 11.98 -1.64
C PRO A 67 6.76 11.18 -2.26
N VAL A 68 6.59 10.52 -3.42
CA VAL A 68 7.71 9.79 -4.02
C VAL A 68 8.87 10.71 -4.39
N THR A 69 8.57 11.95 -4.80
CA THR A 69 9.57 12.99 -5.05
C THR A 69 10.17 13.52 -3.75
N GLU A 70 9.35 13.78 -2.74
CA GLU A 70 9.84 14.25 -1.43
C GLU A 70 10.81 13.25 -0.80
N MET A 71 10.50 11.96 -0.88
CA MET A 71 11.30 10.90 -0.26
C MET A 71 12.71 10.76 -0.87
N VAL A 72 12.88 11.03 -2.18
CA VAL A 72 14.20 10.93 -2.84
C VAL A 72 14.97 12.25 -2.87
N THR A 73 14.29 13.39 -2.75
CA THR A 73 14.92 14.73 -2.77
C THR A 73 15.14 15.30 -1.38
N GLY A 74 14.34 14.90 -0.39
CA GLY A 74 14.29 15.49 0.95
C GLY A 74 13.57 16.84 1.03
N ILE A 75 12.86 17.22 -0.03
CA ILE A 75 12.13 18.48 -0.14
C ILE A 75 10.71 18.30 0.41
N ASP A 76 10.20 19.29 1.15
CA ASP A 76 8.79 19.41 1.52
C ASP A 76 8.07 20.31 0.50
N LEU A 77 7.36 19.69 -0.44
CA LEU A 77 6.69 20.39 -1.54
C LEU A 77 5.49 21.20 -1.04
N VAL A 78 4.79 20.72 -0.01
CA VAL A 78 3.67 21.43 0.61
C VAL A 78 4.19 22.67 1.34
N GLY A 79 5.27 22.51 2.12
CA GLY A 79 5.96 23.61 2.79
C GLY A 79 6.39 24.68 1.80
N MET A 80 7.09 24.28 0.72
CA MET A 80 7.51 25.22 -0.34
C MET A 80 6.31 25.91 -1.01
N GLN A 81 5.20 25.22 -1.24
CA GLN A 81 3.99 25.86 -1.79
C GLN A 81 3.48 26.98 -0.88
N LEU A 82 3.47 26.77 0.44
CA LEU A 82 3.05 27.79 1.41
C LEU A 82 4.02 28.98 1.42
N GLU A 83 5.32 28.72 1.34
CA GLU A 83 6.33 29.78 1.28
C GLU A 83 6.21 30.63 0.02
N VAL A 84 6.06 29.98 -1.14
CA VAL A 84 5.79 30.67 -2.41
C VAL A 84 4.47 31.45 -2.30
N ALA A 85 3.40 30.85 -1.78
CA ALA A 85 2.13 31.56 -1.59
C ALA A 85 2.27 32.82 -0.71
N ALA A 86 3.14 32.77 0.31
CA ALA A 86 3.47 33.90 1.17
C ALA A 86 4.41 34.94 0.54
N GLY A 87 4.83 34.77 -0.72
CA GLY A 87 5.68 35.71 -1.44
C GLY A 87 7.18 35.49 -1.25
N LYS A 88 7.59 34.42 -0.58
CA LYS A 88 9.02 34.09 -0.44
C LYS A 88 9.61 33.58 -1.76
N THR A 89 10.90 33.83 -1.95
CA THR A 89 11.72 33.20 -2.99
C THR A 89 12.17 31.82 -2.54
N LEU A 90 12.37 30.91 -3.48
CA LEU A 90 12.91 29.59 -3.21
C LEU A 90 14.45 29.68 -3.20
N ASP A 91 15.06 29.55 -2.02
CA ASP A 91 16.54 29.51 -1.85
C ASP A 91 17.09 28.07 -1.93
N HIS A 92 16.42 27.20 -2.68
CA HIS A 92 16.86 25.83 -2.90
C HIS A 92 17.64 25.70 -4.21
N ASP A 93 18.65 24.83 -4.19
CA ASP A 93 19.32 24.42 -5.42
C ASP A 93 18.28 23.79 -6.36
N PRO A 94 18.07 24.31 -7.58
CA PRO A 94 17.16 23.67 -8.52
C PRO A 94 17.64 22.26 -8.89
N ASP A 95 18.94 21.96 -8.79
CA ASP A 95 19.60 20.70 -9.15
C ASP A 95 19.74 19.70 -7.99
N ILE A 96 18.80 19.70 -7.03
CA ILE A 96 18.84 18.77 -5.89
C ILE A 96 18.98 17.31 -6.37
N PRO A 97 20.02 16.58 -5.91
CA PRO A 97 20.24 15.21 -6.32
C PRO A 97 19.18 14.29 -5.70
N MET A 98 18.63 13.39 -6.53
CA MET A 98 17.79 12.31 -6.06
C MET A 98 18.66 11.20 -5.46
N ARG A 99 18.28 10.70 -4.28
CA ARG A 99 19.00 9.61 -3.60
C ARG A 99 18.04 8.45 -3.34
N GLY A 100 18.48 7.25 -3.72
CA GLY A 100 17.69 6.03 -3.56
C GLY A 100 16.49 5.95 -4.49
N TRP A 101 15.46 5.24 -4.04
CA TRP A 101 14.24 4.95 -4.78
C TRP A 101 13.04 5.02 -3.84
N SER A 102 11.95 5.61 -4.31
CA SER A 102 10.69 5.66 -3.58
C SER A 102 9.58 5.00 -4.39
N LEU A 103 8.72 4.25 -3.70
CA LEU A 103 7.47 3.71 -4.22
C LEU A 103 6.31 4.21 -3.37
N GLU A 104 5.20 4.53 -4.03
CA GLU A 104 3.92 4.81 -3.40
C GLU A 104 2.87 3.85 -3.94
N PHE A 105 2.02 3.32 -3.06
CA PHE A 105 0.83 2.55 -3.42
C PHE A 105 -0.42 3.23 -2.87
N ARG A 106 -1.41 3.43 -3.73
CA ARG A 106 -2.73 3.95 -3.31
C ARG A 106 -3.55 2.85 -2.66
N VAL A 107 -3.75 2.95 -1.36
CA VAL A 107 -4.62 2.05 -0.59
C VAL A 107 -6.06 2.51 -0.76
N CYS A 108 -6.84 1.77 -1.54
CA CYS A 108 -8.24 2.08 -1.86
C CYS A 108 -9.21 1.05 -1.28
N ALA A 109 -10.40 1.50 -0.92
CA ALA A 109 -11.54 0.69 -0.51
C ALA A 109 -12.25 0.09 -1.74
N GLU A 110 -11.66 -0.94 -2.32
CA GLU A 110 -12.14 -1.60 -3.53
C GLU A 110 -11.69 -3.07 -3.56
N ASP A 111 -12.39 -3.93 -4.31
CA ASP A 111 -11.99 -5.33 -4.51
C ASP A 111 -11.34 -5.53 -5.91
N PRO A 112 -10.01 -5.57 -6.01
CA PRO A 112 -9.31 -5.65 -7.30
C PRO A 112 -9.58 -6.94 -8.08
N TYR A 113 -10.03 -8.00 -7.42
CA TYR A 113 -10.32 -9.29 -8.06
C TYR A 113 -11.79 -9.43 -8.47
N ARG A 114 -12.62 -8.44 -8.13
CA ARG A 114 -14.00 -8.28 -8.60
C ARG A 114 -14.13 -6.94 -9.32
N ASP A 115 -13.29 -6.74 -10.33
CA ASP A 115 -13.26 -5.54 -11.20
C ASP A 115 -13.15 -4.20 -10.47
N PHE A 116 -12.54 -4.21 -9.28
CA PHE A 116 -12.40 -3.05 -8.39
C PHE A 116 -13.75 -2.42 -8.04
N ILE A 117 -14.75 -3.25 -7.76
CA ILE A 117 -16.00 -2.76 -7.18
C ILE A 117 -15.67 -2.02 -5.87
N PRO A 118 -16.16 -0.78 -5.69
CA PRO A 118 -15.94 -0.02 -4.46
C PRO A 118 -16.51 -0.77 -3.24
N SER A 119 -15.78 -0.71 -2.13
CA SER A 119 -16.18 -1.28 -0.85
C SER A 119 -16.59 -0.16 0.11
N THR A 120 -17.89 -0.03 0.34
CA THR A 120 -18.43 0.83 1.40
C THR A 120 -18.56 0.07 2.71
N GLY A 121 -18.71 0.79 3.82
CA GLY A 121 -18.86 0.20 5.15
C GLY A 121 -17.99 0.90 6.19
N GLN A 122 -17.78 0.26 7.33
CA GLN A 122 -17.01 0.83 8.43
C GLN A 122 -15.70 0.06 8.63
N ILE A 123 -14.61 0.76 8.93
CA ILE A 123 -13.37 0.13 9.39
C ILE A 123 -13.60 -0.39 10.82
N LEU A 124 -13.76 -1.70 10.97
CA LEU A 124 -14.03 -2.36 12.26
C LEU A 124 -12.77 -2.77 13.03
N GLY A 125 -11.63 -2.84 12.33
CA GLY A 125 -10.34 -3.11 12.94
C GLY A 125 -9.22 -2.57 12.09
N LEU A 126 -8.21 -1.99 12.73
CA LEU A 126 -7.10 -1.34 12.05
C LEU A 126 -5.78 -1.64 12.75
N ARG A 127 -4.78 -2.05 11.98
CA ARG A 127 -3.38 -2.06 12.41
C ARG A 127 -2.55 -1.32 11.39
N ILE A 128 -2.07 -0.14 11.76
CA ILE A 128 -1.11 0.64 10.98
C ILE A 128 0.31 0.22 11.39
N PRO A 129 1.13 -0.32 10.47
CA PRO A 129 2.53 -0.63 10.75
C PRO A 129 3.38 0.64 10.75
N HIS A 130 4.39 0.66 11.62
CA HIS A 130 5.47 1.65 11.60
C HIS A 130 6.79 0.96 11.29
N ALA A 131 7.59 1.56 10.42
CA ALA A 131 8.92 1.07 10.08
C ALA A 131 9.79 2.23 9.58
N PRO A 132 11.12 2.16 9.75
CA PRO A 132 12.04 3.12 9.15
C PRO A 132 11.83 3.20 7.63
N PHE A 133 11.92 4.42 7.10
CA PHE A 133 11.75 4.72 5.67
C PHE A 133 10.39 4.34 5.08
N CYS A 134 9.38 4.13 5.93
CA CYS A 134 7.99 3.96 5.55
C CYS A 134 7.17 5.16 6.05
N ARG A 135 6.31 5.68 5.18
CA ARG A 135 5.37 6.78 5.44
C ARG A 135 3.98 6.32 5.03
N LEU A 136 2.97 6.70 5.82
CA LEU A 136 1.58 6.42 5.51
C LEU A 136 0.79 7.73 5.65
N ASP A 137 0.35 8.26 4.52
CA ASP A 137 -0.46 9.48 4.48
C ASP A 137 -1.92 9.07 4.28
N GLY A 138 -2.83 9.40 5.20
CA GLY A 138 -4.23 9.06 5.01
C GLY A 138 -5.09 9.34 6.23
N ALA A 139 -6.38 9.01 6.13
CA ALA A 139 -7.36 9.22 7.18
C ALA A 139 -7.75 7.91 7.90
N LEU A 140 -6.95 6.85 7.76
CA LEU A 140 -7.21 5.55 8.35
C LEU A 140 -7.38 5.65 9.87
N ARG A 141 -8.58 5.32 10.35
CA ARG A 141 -8.92 5.18 11.77
C ARG A 141 -10.01 4.13 11.95
N GLU A 142 -9.98 3.42 13.07
CA GLU A 142 -11.10 2.56 13.45
C GLU A 142 -12.38 3.39 13.59
N GLY A 143 -13.50 2.82 13.16
CA GLY A 143 -14.79 3.49 13.12
C GLY A 143 -14.99 4.43 11.93
N LEU A 144 -13.99 4.65 11.06
CA LEU A 144 -14.17 5.43 9.84
C LEU A 144 -15.22 4.77 8.93
N GLU A 145 -16.22 5.55 8.53
CA GLU A 145 -17.21 5.15 7.53
C GLU A 145 -16.71 5.51 6.12
N VAL A 146 -16.63 4.51 5.26
CA VAL A 146 -16.36 4.64 3.83
C VAL A 146 -17.69 4.72 3.10
N THR A 147 -17.97 5.90 2.57
CA THR A 147 -19.22 6.20 1.86
C THR A 147 -19.02 6.15 0.35
N PRO A 148 -20.07 5.98 -0.46
CA PRO A 148 -19.96 5.97 -1.92
C PRO A 148 -19.81 7.37 -2.53
N TYR A 149 -19.78 8.43 -1.71
CA TYR A 149 -19.84 9.82 -2.18
C TYR A 149 -18.46 10.42 -2.51
N TYR A 150 -17.37 9.74 -2.14
CA TYR A 150 -16.01 10.24 -2.29
C TYR A 150 -15.12 9.19 -2.97
N ASP A 151 -13.91 9.63 -3.32
CA ASP A 151 -12.87 8.74 -3.84
C ASP A 151 -12.58 7.59 -2.84
N PRO A 152 -12.38 6.34 -3.31
CA PRO A 152 -12.17 5.20 -2.44
C PRO A 152 -10.79 5.19 -1.76
N MET A 153 -9.88 6.11 -2.09
CA MET A 153 -8.54 6.16 -1.48
C MET A 153 -8.61 6.46 0.01
N LEU A 154 -8.07 5.53 0.80
CA LEU A 154 -8.01 5.60 2.26
C LEU A 154 -6.67 6.16 2.76
N ALA A 155 -5.59 5.77 2.05
CA ALA A 155 -4.23 6.17 2.37
C ALA A 155 -3.29 5.98 1.18
N LYS A 156 -2.08 6.55 1.31
CA LYS A 156 -0.93 6.35 0.44
C LYS A 156 0.14 5.64 1.26
N ALA A 157 0.52 4.44 0.85
CA ALA A 157 1.60 3.68 1.47
C ALA A 157 2.91 3.97 0.72
N ILE A 158 3.80 4.71 1.36
CA ILE A 158 5.01 5.25 0.74
C ILE A 158 6.23 4.61 1.40
N VAL A 159 7.20 4.19 0.60
CA VAL A 159 8.48 3.68 1.09
C VAL A 159 9.62 4.29 0.31
N TRP A 160 10.75 4.44 0.98
CA TRP A 160 12.04 4.76 0.36
C TRP A 160 13.02 3.63 0.61
N ALA A 161 13.96 3.38 -0.32
CA ALA A 161 15.11 2.49 -0.13
C ALA A 161 16.31 2.92 -0.99
N GLU A 162 17.45 2.25 -0.79
CA GLU A 162 18.71 2.54 -1.48
C GLU A 162 18.66 2.16 -2.98
N ASN A 163 17.82 1.20 -3.34
CA ASN A 163 17.57 0.79 -4.72
C ASN A 163 16.12 0.32 -4.90
N ARG A 164 15.72 0.16 -6.16
CA ARG A 164 14.34 -0.17 -6.55
C ARG A 164 13.86 -1.52 -6.00
N ASP A 165 14.70 -2.55 -6.05
CA ASP A 165 14.34 -3.89 -5.56
C ASP A 165 14.05 -3.87 -4.06
N LEU A 166 14.90 -3.18 -3.28
CA LEU A 166 14.68 -3.00 -1.86
C LEU A 166 13.43 -2.16 -1.57
N ALA A 167 13.13 -1.15 -2.39
CA ALA A 167 11.90 -0.38 -2.26
C ALA A 167 10.68 -1.28 -2.49
N SER A 168 10.70 -2.13 -3.51
CA SER A 168 9.62 -3.08 -3.80
C SER A 168 9.40 -4.07 -2.65
N GLN A 169 10.49 -4.65 -2.12
CA GLN A 169 10.45 -5.54 -0.96
C GLN A 169 9.90 -4.82 0.28
N ARG A 170 10.32 -3.57 0.51
CA ARG A 170 9.88 -2.75 1.64
C ARG A 170 8.39 -2.39 1.52
N LEU A 171 7.90 -2.06 0.32
CA LEU A 171 6.48 -1.79 0.07
C LEU A 171 5.64 -3.04 0.32
N SER A 172 6.04 -4.19 -0.23
CA SER A 172 5.38 -5.48 0.02
C SER A 172 5.35 -5.81 1.52
N SER A 173 6.45 -5.58 2.23
CA SER A 173 6.54 -5.78 3.69
C SER A 173 5.65 -4.81 4.49
N LEU A 174 5.52 -3.56 4.06
CA LEU A 174 4.65 -2.57 4.68
C LEU A 174 3.18 -2.97 4.51
N LEU A 175 2.77 -3.24 3.27
CA LEU A 175 1.41 -3.63 2.92
C LEU A 175 0.99 -4.94 3.59
N SER A 176 1.88 -5.93 3.65
CA SER A 176 1.62 -7.20 4.32
C SER A 176 1.50 -7.11 5.85
N ARG A 177 1.82 -5.97 6.46
CA ARG A 177 1.59 -5.69 7.90
C ARG A 177 0.43 -4.73 8.17
N LEU A 178 -0.05 -4.02 7.14
CA LEU A 178 -1.27 -3.22 7.20
C LEU A 178 -2.48 -4.14 7.33
N ARG A 179 -3.32 -3.92 8.34
CA ARG A 179 -4.59 -4.65 8.51
C ARG A 179 -5.73 -3.65 8.54
N ILE A 180 -6.69 -3.85 7.65
CA ILE A 180 -7.93 -3.08 7.57
C ILE A 180 -9.06 -4.12 7.53
N GLY A 181 -9.90 -4.14 8.56
CA GLY A 181 -11.05 -5.04 8.68
C GLY A 181 -12.37 -4.30 8.53
N GLY A 182 -13.40 -5.01 8.07
CA GLY A 182 -14.75 -4.47 7.87
C GLY A 182 -15.06 -4.01 6.43
N ILE A 183 -14.03 -3.78 5.61
CA ILE A 183 -14.14 -3.42 4.19
C ILE A 183 -13.12 -4.20 3.35
N HIS A 184 -13.37 -4.34 2.06
CA HIS A 184 -12.37 -4.81 1.09
C HIS A 184 -11.42 -3.67 0.72
N THR A 185 -10.16 -4.03 0.46
CA THR A 185 -9.15 -3.08 0.00
C THR A 185 -8.28 -3.70 -1.10
N ASN A 186 -7.65 -2.85 -1.89
CA ASN A 186 -6.69 -3.28 -2.91
C ASN A 186 -5.30 -3.66 -2.36
N VAL A 187 -5.11 -3.68 -1.03
CA VAL A 187 -3.82 -4.04 -0.39
C VAL A 187 -3.26 -5.39 -0.88
N PRO A 188 -4.05 -6.48 -1.04
CA PRO A 188 -3.53 -7.74 -1.56
C PRO A 188 -2.95 -7.62 -2.97
N LEU A 189 -3.55 -6.78 -3.83
CA LEU A 189 -3.02 -6.50 -5.16
C LEU A 189 -1.64 -5.83 -5.04
N GLY A 190 -1.50 -4.80 -4.20
CA GLY A 190 -0.20 -4.12 -4.02
C GLY A 190 0.92 -5.07 -3.58
N ILE A 191 0.63 -6.01 -2.67
CA ILE A 191 1.58 -7.05 -2.23
C ILE A 191 2.02 -7.91 -3.41
N GLU A 192 1.06 -8.35 -4.24
CA GLU A 192 1.29 -9.22 -5.38
C GLU A 192 2.07 -8.51 -6.51
N LEU A 193 1.74 -7.24 -6.79
CA LEU A 193 2.41 -6.43 -7.81
C LEU A 193 3.91 -6.26 -7.50
N CYS A 194 4.26 -6.02 -6.24
CA CYS A 194 5.65 -5.90 -5.81
C CYS A 194 6.50 -7.17 -6.06
N GLN A 195 5.87 -8.30 -6.37
CA GLN A 195 6.52 -9.60 -6.59
C GLN A 195 6.49 -10.03 -8.06
N GLN A 196 5.82 -9.27 -8.94
CA GLN A 196 5.71 -9.66 -10.34
C GLN A 196 7.06 -9.50 -11.06
N PRO A 197 7.48 -10.48 -11.89
CA PRO A 197 8.73 -10.39 -12.64
C PRO A 197 8.82 -9.13 -13.52
N TRP A 198 7.73 -8.80 -14.23
CA TRP A 198 7.65 -7.62 -15.08
C TRP A 198 7.77 -6.32 -14.26
N PHE A 199 7.18 -6.29 -13.06
CA PHE A 199 7.27 -5.12 -12.18
C PHE A 199 8.69 -4.94 -11.66
N LEU A 200 9.34 -6.01 -11.20
CA LEU A 200 10.72 -5.98 -10.70
C LEU A 200 11.73 -5.62 -11.80
N ALA A 201 11.52 -6.12 -13.02
CA ALA A 201 12.36 -5.80 -14.17
C ALA A 201 12.22 -4.35 -14.65
N GLY A 202 11.16 -3.63 -14.25
CA GLY A 202 10.85 -2.31 -14.81
C GLY A 202 10.22 -2.39 -16.21
N ASP A 203 9.78 -3.58 -16.62
CA ASP A 203 9.21 -3.88 -17.95
C ASP A 203 7.69 -3.80 -17.88
N PHE A 204 7.17 -2.58 -17.96
CA PHE A 204 5.73 -2.33 -17.97
C PHE A 204 5.38 -1.04 -18.69
N ASP A 205 4.16 -1.02 -19.20
CA ASP A 205 3.51 0.14 -19.79
C ASP A 205 2.16 0.42 -19.11
N THR A 206 1.43 1.39 -19.65
CA THR A 206 0.12 1.82 -19.14
C THR A 206 -0.99 0.75 -19.24
N THR A 207 -0.77 -0.32 -20.01
CA THR A 207 -1.74 -1.40 -20.27
C THR A 207 -1.42 -2.69 -19.50
N THR A 208 -0.22 -2.79 -18.94
CA THR A 208 0.33 -4.02 -18.36
C THR A 208 -0.54 -4.57 -17.23
N LEU A 209 -0.97 -3.72 -16.29
CA LEU A 209 -1.83 -4.14 -15.17
C LEU A 209 -3.16 -4.73 -15.62
N GLU A 210 -3.81 -4.11 -16.62
CA GLU A 210 -5.12 -4.54 -17.10
C GLU A 210 -5.01 -5.87 -17.86
N THR A 211 -3.97 -6.01 -18.68
CA THR A 211 -3.65 -7.25 -19.40
C THR A 211 -3.34 -8.38 -18.42
N TRP A 212 -2.52 -8.12 -17.41
CA TRP A 212 -2.14 -9.10 -16.40
C TRP A 212 -3.35 -9.56 -15.56
N LEU A 213 -4.20 -8.63 -15.10
CA LEU A 213 -5.43 -8.99 -14.36
C LEU A 213 -6.42 -9.79 -15.22
N LYS A 214 -6.56 -9.44 -16.50
CA LYS A 214 -7.41 -10.19 -17.43
C LYS A 214 -6.95 -11.64 -17.56
N LYS A 215 -5.67 -11.85 -17.85
CA LYS A 215 -5.06 -13.18 -17.94
C LYS A 215 -5.25 -13.97 -16.64
N LYS A 216 -5.01 -13.32 -15.50
CA LYS A 216 -5.19 -13.94 -14.18
C LYS A 216 -6.63 -14.40 -13.93
N ARG A 217 -7.64 -13.63 -14.36
CA ARG A 217 -9.06 -14.06 -14.27
C ARG A 217 -9.37 -15.25 -15.16
N GLU A 218 -8.78 -15.31 -16.35
CA GLU A 218 -8.94 -16.43 -17.28
C GLU A 218 -8.28 -17.73 -16.76
N GLU A 219 -7.20 -17.59 -15.98
CA GLU A 219 -6.47 -18.70 -15.35
C GLU A 219 -6.98 -19.09 -13.96
N ALA A 220 -7.91 -18.32 -13.37
CA ALA A 220 -8.41 -18.57 -12.03
C ALA A 220 -9.21 -19.88 -11.96
N VAL A 221 -8.80 -20.76 -11.06
CA VAL A 221 -9.51 -22.02 -10.74
C VAL A 221 -10.84 -21.72 -10.05
N ASP A 222 -11.83 -22.57 -10.31
CA ASP A 222 -13.21 -22.51 -9.80
C ASP A 222 -13.30 -21.98 -8.34
N PRO A 223 -14.04 -20.88 -8.10
CA PRO A 223 -14.28 -20.29 -6.78
C PRO A 223 -14.71 -21.29 -5.69
N ASP A 224 -15.38 -22.38 -6.07
CA ASP A 224 -15.85 -23.41 -5.14
C ASP A 224 -14.68 -24.16 -4.47
N ALA A 225 -13.56 -24.33 -5.17
CA ALA A 225 -12.37 -24.98 -4.61
C ALA A 225 -11.71 -24.14 -3.51
N ILE A 226 -11.70 -22.81 -3.67
CA ILE A 226 -11.07 -21.89 -2.71
C ILE A 226 -11.94 -21.74 -1.45
N GLN A 227 -13.26 -21.62 -1.60
CA GLN A 227 -14.18 -21.59 -0.46
C GLN A 227 -14.10 -22.87 0.36
N MET A 228 -13.96 -24.02 -0.30
CA MET A 228 -13.80 -25.31 0.36
C MET A 228 -12.50 -25.36 1.18
N VAL A 229 -11.39 -24.88 0.64
CA VAL A 229 -10.10 -24.82 1.37
C VAL A 229 -10.18 -23.86 2.56
N ALA A 230 -10.76 -22.66 2.39
CA ALA A 230 -10.93 -21.69 3.47
C ALA A 230 -11.83 -22.23 4.60
N ALA A 231 -12.93 -22.91 4.26
CA ALA A 231 -13.82 -23.55 5.23
C ALA A 231 -13.11 -24.68 5.99
N ILE A 232 -12.26 -25.48 5.32
CA ILE A 232 -11.46 -26.53 5.95
C ILE A 232 -10.46 -25.92 6.95
N ILE A 233 -9.75 -24.86 6.57
CA ILE A 233 -8.78 -24.17 7.43
C ILE A 233 -9.48 -23.53 8.64
N ALA A 234 -10.58 -22.81 8.42
CA ALA A 234 -11.36 -22.19 9.49
C ALA A 234 -11.90 -23.24 10.47
N ARG A 235 -12.44 -24.36 9.96
CA ARG A 235 -12.90 -25.49 10.79
C ARG A 235 -11.75 -26.09 11.60
N HIS A 236 -10.57 -26.24 11.00
CA HIS A 236 -9.42 -26.80 11.70
C HIS A 236 -8.90 -25.84 12.79
N ALA A 237 -8.85 -24.53 12.53
CA ALA A 237 -8.47 -23.51 13.50
C ALA A 237 -9.46 -23.43 14.68
N LEU A 238 -10.76 -23.51 14.41
CA LEU A 238 -11.79 -23.59 15.45
C LEU A 238 -11.69 -24.89 16.25
N ALA A 239 -11.53 -26.04 15.58
CA ALA A 239 -11.41 -27.34 16.26
C ALA A 239 -10.16 -27.44 17.15
N SER A 240 -9.04 -26.85 16.71
CA SER A 240 -7.80 -26.80 17.51
C SER A 240 -7.90 -25.82 18.69
N SER A 241 -8.73 -24.78 18.58
CA SER A 241 -9.05 -23.87 19.69
C SER A 241 -9.92 -24.52 20.79
N PHE A 242 -10.80 -25.46 20.41
CA PHE A 242 -11.60 -26.25 21.36
C PHE A 242 -10.81 -27.39 22.02
N SER A 243 -9.64 -27.76 21.50
CA SER A 243 -8.79 -28.84 22.03
C SER A 243 -7.92 -28.42 23.23
N GLN A 244 -8.03 -27.17 23.71
CA GLN A 244 -7.32 -26.68 24.90
C GLN A 244 -8.19 -26.53 26.16
N SER A 245 -9.36 -27.18 26.23
CA SER A 245 -9.93 -27.52 27.53
C SER A 245 -9.28 -28.81 28.03
N THR A 246 -8.15 -28.68 28.73
CA THR A 246 -7.75 -29.75 29.65
C THR A 246 -8.93 -29.97 30.60
N PRO A 247 -9.44 -31.20 30.76
CA PRO A 247 -10.32 -31.49 31.87
C PRO A 247 -9.50 -31.14 33.12
N VAL A 248 -9.99 -30.24 33.96
CA VAL A 248 -9.46 -30.11 35.31
C VAL A 248 -9.79 -31.45 35.97
N ASP A 249 -8.78 -32.32 36.01
CA ASP A 249 -8.89 -33.62 36.62
C ASP A 249 -9.01 -33.38 38.12
N HIS A 250 -10.25 -33.35 38.63
CA HIS A 250 -10.53 -33.42 40.06
C HIS A 250 -10.24 -34.83 40.61
N ALA A 251 -9.23 -35.51 40.07
CA ALA A 251 -8.58 -36.64 40.71
C ALA A 251 -7.79 -36.08 41.89
N GLY A 252 -8.45 -36.04 43.05
CA GLY A 252 -7.92 -35.54 44.30
C GLY A 252 -6.48 -35.99 44.54
N GLY A 253 -5.56 -35.02 44.44
CA GLY A 253 -4.21 -35.15 44.98
C GLY A 253 -4.26 -35.46 46.48
N ALA A 254 -3.10 -35.75 47.08
CA ALA A 254 -2.95 -36.27 48.45
C ALA A 254 -3.86 -35.61 49.52
N TRP A 255 -4.19 -34.33 49.36
CA TRP A 255 -5.12 -33.57 50.20
C TRP A 255 -6.60 -34.02 50.08
N GLY A 256 -7.09 -34.36 48.89
CA GLY A 256 -8.46 -34.85 48.66
C GLY A 256 -8.71 -36.30 49.12
N GLN A 257 -7.64 -37.07 49.35
CA GLN A 257 -7.72 -38.39 49.98
C GLN A 257 -7.67 -38.31 51.51
N ALA A 258 -6.97 -37.31 52.07
CA ALA A 258 -6.93 -37.05 53.52
C ALA A 258 -8.31 -36.64 54.07
N ALA A 259 -9.02 -35.74 53.38
CA ALA A 259 -10.35 -35.28 53.79
C ALA A 259 -11.42 -36.38 53.81
N ARG A 260 -11.26 -37.44 53.00
CA ARG A 260 -12.18 -38.60 53.00
C ARG A 260 -11.92 -39.60 54.13
N ARG A 261 -10.72 -39.58 54.73
CA ARG A 261 -10.39 -40.46 55.87
C ARG A 261 -10.80 -39.87 57.22
N GLU A 262 -10.92 -38.55 57.33
CA GLU A 262 -11.42 -37.90 58.55
C GLU A 262 -12.95 -37.88 58.65
N GLY A 263 -13.68 -38.08 57.54
CA GLY A 263 -15.14 -38.00 57.50
C GLY A 263 -15.93 -39.23 57.95
N THR A 264 -15.29 -40.37 58.27
CA THR A 264 -16.00 -41.61 58.67
C THR A 264 -15.82 -41.99 60.14
N GLY A 265 -15.25 -41.11 60.96
CA GLY A 265 -15.12 -41.29 62.41
C GLY A 265 -16.36 -40.85 63.19
N ASN A 266 -17.55 -41.40 62.92
CA ASN A 266 -18.62 -41.38 63.92
C ASN A 266 -19.59 -42.56 63.75
N SER A 267 -19.24 -43.71 64.31
CA SER A 267 -20.20 -44.71 64.75
C SER A 267 -19.66 -45.44 65.99
N HIS A 268 -20.53 -45.58 66.98
CA HIS A 268 -20.37 -46.19 68.31
C HIS A 268 -19.81 -45.29 69.43
N ARG A 269 -20.70 -44.52 70.05
CA ARG A 269 -21.36 -44.89 71.32
C ARG A 269 -22.60 -44.04 71.56
#